data_AF-A0A969QUY9-F1
#
_entry.id   AF-A0A969QUY9-F1
#
_cell.length_a   1.000
_cell.length_b   1.000
_cell.length_c   1.000
_cell.angle_alpha   90.00
_cell.angle_beta   90.00
_cell.angle_gamma   90.00
#
_symmetry.space_group_name_H-M   'P 1'
#
loop_
_entity.id
_entity.type
_entity.pdbx_description
1 polymer ?
#
loop_
_entity_poly.entity_id
_entity_poly.type
_entity_poly.pdbx_seq_one_letter_code
_entity_poly.pdbx_strand_id
1 'polypeptide(L)'
;QIWLENELRKRDAMTWIEICMNASEEGLDWICTALATPATSAEIQISAAASPDWQFQVQIYLAQTTPHRTVDQIQTALIPMQRTGMISPPETYLTDQKQNSPPPQQQIGRFILAPSQPLSAEQIALLRSWIDQGAKGEVKSALAQINWQP
;
A
#
# COMPACT_ATOMS: atom_id res chain seq x y z
N GLN A 1 -8.21 5.81 24.78
CA GLN A 1 -8.95 4.73 24.09
C GLN A 1 -10.05 5.27 23.18
N ILE A 2 -10.99 6.07 23.70
CA ILE A 2 -12.13 6.64 22.94
C ILE A 2 -11.72 7.49 21.71
N TRP A 3 -10.57 8.17 21.76
CA TRP A 3 -10.06 8.97 20.63
C TRP A 3 -9.61 8.11 19.43
N LEU A 4 -8.96 6.97 19.69
CA LEU A 4 -8.52 6.06 18.62
C LEU A 4 -9.72 5.35 17.98
N GLU A 5 -10.72 5.00 18.79
CA GLU A 5 -11.98 4.38 18.32
C GLU A 5 -12.84 5.35 17.51
N ASN A 6 -12.84 6.64 17.83
CA ASN A 6 -13.54 7.64 16.99
C ASN A 6 -12.83 7.88 15.66
N GLU A 7 -11.49 7.84 15.63
CA GLU A 7 -10.71 7.98 14.40
C GLU A 7 -10.79 6.72 13.52
N LEU A 8 -10.90 5.54 14.14
CA LEU A 8 -11.21 4.29 13.45
C LEU A 8 -12.66 4.25 12.96
N ARG A 9 -13.63 4.66 13.78
CA ARG A 9 -15.06 4.73 13.39
C ARG A 9 -15.33 5.79 12.32
N LYS A 10 -14.53 6.86 12.24
CA LYS A 10 -14.55 7.82 11.11
C LYS A 10 -13.98 7.22 9.82
N ARG A 11 -13.03 6.29 9.91
CA ARG A 11 -12.52 5.56 8.73
C ARG A 11 -13.55 4.57 8.17
N ASP A 12 -14.41 4.02 9.03
CA ASP A 12 -15.45 3.05 8.66
C ASP A 12 -16.73 3.67 8.07
N ALA A 13 -16.86 5.00 8.04
CA ALA A 13 -18.05 5.70 7.52
C ALA A 13 -17.72 6.82 6.52
N MET A 14 -16.48 6.88 6.01
CA MET A 14 -16.13 7.78 4.92
C MET A 14 -16.36 7.07 3.59
N THR A 15 -17.21 7.66 2.75
CA THR A 15 -17.27 7.33 1.34
C THR A 15 -15.98 7.80 0.66
N TRP A 16 -15.40 6.95 -0.16
CA TRP A 16 -14.16 7.16 -0.91
C TRP A 16 -14.47 7.20 -2.40
N ILE A 17 -13.69 8.00 -3.12
CA ILE A 17 -13.56 7.90 -4.57
C ILE A 17 -12.35 6.99 -4.80
N GLU A 18 -12.60 5.84 -5.40
CA GLU A 18 -11.58 4.87 -5.77
C GLU A 18 -11.29 4.98 -7.26
N ILE A 19 -10.01 5.05 -7.62
CA ILE A 19 -9.55 4.95 -9.01
C ILE A 19 -8.73 3.66 -9.13
N CYS A 20 -9.21 2.72 -9.94
CA CYS A 20 -8.61 1.42 -10.15
C CYS A 20 -8.03 1.32 -11.56
N MET A 21 -6.81 0.77 -11.67
CA MET A 21 -6.20 0.45 -12.96
C MET A 21 -5.16 -0.65 -12.80
N ASN A 22 -4.81 -1.30 -13.91
CA ASN A 22 -3.62 -2.15 -13.97
C ASN A 22 -2.42 -1.36 -14.49
N ALA A 23 -1.22 -1.77 -14.09
CA ALA A 23 0.02 -1.11 -14.47
C ALA A 23 1.15 -2.12 -14.74
N SER A 24 2.07 -1.75 -15.64
CA SER A 24 3.40 -2.34 -15.72
C SER A 24 4.28 -1.82 -14.58
N GLU A 25 5.49 -2.39 -14.42
CA GLU A 25 6.49 -1.89 -13.47
C GLU A 25 6.84 -0.41 -13.73
N GLU A 26 7.12 -0.06 -14.99
CA GLU A 26 7.40 1.34 -15.36
C GLU A 26 6.18 2.25 -15.14
N GLY A 27 4.97 1.76 -15.43
CA GLY A 27 3.73 2.50 -15.19
C GLY A 27 3.52 2.83 -13.71
N LEU A 28 3.89 1.91 -12.81
CA LEU A 28 3.77 2.10 -11.37
C LEU A 28 4.66 3.25 -10.86
N ASP A 29 5.92 3.29 -11.29
CA ASP A 29 6.86 4.36 -10.92
C ASP A 29 6.34 5.74 -11.34
N TRP A 30 5.76 5.82 -12.55
CA TRP A 30 5.15 7.05 -13.04
C TRP A 30 3.89 7.44 -12.29
N ILE A 31 3.04 6.48 -11.92
CA ILE A 31 1.86 6.73 -11.06
C ILE A 31 2.32 7.33 -9.73
N CYS A 32 3.28 6.69 -9.04
CA CYS A 32 3.81 7.20 -7.78
C CYS A 32 4.41 8.60 -7.92
N THR A 33 5.13 8.85 -9.02
CA THR A 33 5.71 10.17 -9.32
C THR A 33 4.63 11.23 -9.55
N ALA A 34 3.58 10.91 -10.32
CA ALA A 34 2.47 11.81 -10.60
C ALA A 34 1.67 12.15 -9.34
N LEU A 35 1.54 11.20 -8.42
CA LEU A 35 0.76 11.34 -7.18
C LEU A 35 1.56 11.91 -6.00
N ALA A 36 2.89 12.00 -6.08
CA ALA A 36 3.77 12.51 -5.03
C ALA A 36 3.60 14.01 -4.71
N THR A 37 2.55 14.66 -5.20
CA THR A 37 2.28 16.07 -4.93
C THR A 37 1.65 16.27 -3.54
N PRO A 38 2.08 17.27 -2.76
CA PRO A 38 1.59 17.49 -1.39
C PRO A 38 0.10 17.86 -1.30
N ALA A 39 -0.55 18.15 -2.44
CA ALA A 39 -1.98 18.42 -2.53
C ALA A 39 -2.84 17.14 -2.55
N THR A 40 -2.22 15.98 -2.78
CA THR A 40 -2.93 14.72 -2.98
C THR A 40 -2.73 13.85 -1.75
N SER A 41 -3.61 13.96 -0.75
CA SER A 41 -3.67 13.01 0.37
C SER A 41 -4.29 11.68 -0.06
N ALA A 42 -3.90 11.19 -1.23
CA ALA A 42 -4.35 9.92 -1.77
C ALA A 42 -3.67 8.78 -1.02
N GLU A 43 -4.46 7.78 -0.64
CA GLU A 43 -3.92 6.50 -0.23
C GLU A 43 -3.81 5.62 -1.47
N ILE A 44 -2.64 5.02 -1.70
CA ILE A 44 -2.38 4.14 -2.84
C ILE A 44 -2.20 2.74 -2.31
N GLN A 45 -2.96 1.80 -2.85
CA GLN A 45 -2.79 0.38 -2.64
C GLN A 45 -2.33 -0.27 -3.94
N ILE A 46 -1.34 -1.16 -3.82
CA ILE A 46 -0.73 -1.84 -4.96
C ILE A 46 -0.81 -3.33 -4.66
N SER A 47 -1.36 -4.08 -5.61
CA SER A 47 -1.43 -5.53 -5.55
C SER A 47 -0.92 -6.19 -6.83
N ALA A 48 -0.68 -7.50 -6.79
CA ALA A 48 -0.43 -8.26 -8.00
C ALA A 48 -1.69 -8.24 -8.88
N ALA A 49 -1.53 -8.01 -10.19
CA ALA A 49 -2.67 -8.05 -11.09
C ALA A 49 -3.20 -9.48 -11.23
N ALA A 50 -4.52 -9.62 -11.34
CA ALA A 50 -5.15 -10.90 -11.65
C ALA A 50 -5.00 -11.32 -13.12
N SER A 51 -4.62 -10.37 -14.00
CA SER A 51 -4.44 -10.59 -15.43
C SER A 51 -2.98 -10.90 -15.77
N PRO A 52 -2.70 -11.86 -16.66
CA PRO A 52 -1.34 -12.14 -17.12
C PRO A 52 -0.72 -10.99 -17.94
N ASP A 53 -1.52 -10.07 -18.45
CA ASP A 53 -1.05 -8.95 -19.27
C ASP A 53 -0.46 -7.80 -18.44
N TRP A 54 -0.68 -7.82 -17.13
CA TRP A 54 -0.29 -6.76 -16.21
C TRP A 54 0.45 -7.32 -15.00
N GLN A 55 1.33 -6.52 -14.41
CA GLN A 55 2.11 -6.94 -13.24
C GLN A 55 1.43 -6.48 -11.95
N PHE A 56 0.86 -5.28 -11.98
CA PHE A 56 0.28 -4.63 -10.82
C PHE A 56 -1.16 -4.20 -11.06
N GLN A 57 -1.97 -4.27 -10.02
CA GLN A 57 -3.23 -3.56 -9.89
C GLN A 57 -3.03 -2.44 -8.88
N VAL A 58 -3.45 -1.24 -9.25
CA VAL A 58 -3.27 -0.02 -8.45
C VAL A 58 -4.65 0.54 -8.13
N GLN A 59 -4.86 0.82 -6.85
CA GLN A 59 -6.09 1.40 -6.32
C GLN A 59 -5.72 2.70 -5.60
N ILE A 60 -6.27 3.81 -6.06
CA ILE A 60 -6.04 5.14 -5.50
C ILE A 60 -7.32 5.56 -4.79
N TYR A 61 -7.23 5.76 -3.47
CA TYR A 61 -8.34 6.18 -2.63
C TYR A 61 -8.23 7.65 -2.29
N LEU A 62 -9.26 8.40 -2.68
CA LEU A 62 -9.44 9.82 -2.38
C LEU A 62 -10.65 9.97 -1.47
N ALA A 63 -10.59 10.86 -0.49
CA ALA A 63 -11.78 11.15 0.33
C ALA A 63 -12.90 11.69 -0.57
N GLN A 64 -14.17 11.38 -0.33
CA GLN A 64 -15.27 11.98 -1.10
C GLN A 64 -15.31 13.52 -1.02
N THR A 65 -14.76 14.10 0.05
CA THR A 65 -14.58 15.55 0.21
C THR A 65 -13.49 16.14 -0.70
N THR A 66 -12.73 15.30 -1.41
CA THR A 66 -11.72 15.74 -2.38
C THR A 66 -12.40 16.50 -3.51
N PRO A 67 -11.92 17.70 -3.88
CA PRO A 67 -12.50 18.45 -4.99
C PRO A 67 -12.44 17.63 -6.29
N HIS A 68 -13.53 17.62 -7.06
CA HIS A 68 -13.60 16.92 -8.36
C HIS A 68 -12.44 17.27 -9.30
N ARG A 69 -11.98 18.53 -9.27
CA ARG A 69 -10.81 18.99 -10.03
C ARG A 69 -9.55 18.16 -9.75
N THR A 70 -9.38 17.67 -8.53
CA THR A 70 -8.23 16.84 -8.14
C THR A 70 -8.32 15.47 -8.82
N VAL A 71 -9.52 14.89 -8.89
CA VAL A 71 -9.77 13.63 -9.62
C VAL A 71 -9.46 13.82 -11.11
N ASP A 72 -9.96 14.92 -11.71
CA ASP A 72 -9.70 15.24 -13.11
C ASP A 72 -8.20 15.45 -13.39
N GLN A 73 -7.49 16.10 -12.46
CA GLN A 73 -6.05 16.31 -12.55
C GLN A 73 -5.27 14.99 -12.52
N ILE A 74 -5.66 14.07 -11.64
CA ILE A 74 -5.08 12.73 -11.58
C ILE A 74 -5.33 12.01 -12.90
N GLN A 75 -6.59 11.95 -13.36
CA GLN A 75 -6.92 11.30 -14.63
C GLN A 75 -6.18 11.92 -15.81
N THR A 76 -6.05 13.25 -15.85
CA THR A 76 -5.29 13.95 -16.90
C THR A 76 -3.80 13.59 -16.86
N ALA A 77 -3.22 13.46 -15.66
CA ALA A 77 -1.83 13.03 -15.50
C ALA A 77 -1.60 11.57 -15.95
N LEU A 78 -2.64 10.73 -15.94
CA LEU A 78 -2.59 9.34 -16.36
C LEU A 78 -2.75 9.15 -17.89
N ILE A 79 -3.31 10.12 -18.62
CA ILE A 79 -3.53 10.03 -20.08
C ILE A 79 -2.26 9.63 -20.87
N PRO A 80 -1.08 10.23 -20.63
CA PRO A 80 0.12 9.86 -21.37
C PRO A 80 0.49 8.38 -21.18
N MET A 81 0.38 7.88 -19.94
CA MET A 81 0.69 6.48 -19.60
C MET A 81 -0.30 5.51 -20.25
N GLN A 82 -1.59 5.87 -20.32
CA GLN A 82 -2.60 5.06 -21.00
C GLN A 82 -2.29 4.97 -22.49
N ARG A 83 -1.89 6.07 -23.12
CA ARG A 83 -1.57 6.13 -24.56
C ARG A 83 -0.36 5.28 -24.94
N THR A 84 0.60 5.13 -24.03
CA THR A 84 1.80 4.31 -24.23
C THR A 84 1.58 2.85 -23.80
N GLY A 85 0.40 2.50 -23.29
CA GLY A 85 0.10 1.16 -22.81
C GLY A 85 0.80 0.78 -21.50
N MET A 86 1.28 1.76 -20.71
CA MET A 86 1.91 1.52 -19.41
C MET A 86 0.88 1.25 -18.30
N ILE A 87 -0.36 1.71 -18.50
CA ILE A 87 -1.48 1.46 -17.61
C ILE A 87 -2.72 1.08 -18.43
N SER A 88 -3.63 0.33 -17.81
CA SER A 88 -4.98 0.17 -18.35
C SER A 88 -5.77 1.48 -18.21
N PRO A 89 -6.88 1.63 -18.95
CA PRO A 89 -7.81 2.74 -18.70
C PRO A 89 -8.19 2.79 -17.21
N PRO A 90 -8.10 3.95 -16.56
CA PRO A 90 -8.49 4.09 -15.16
C PRO A 90 -10.00 4.08 -15.01
N GLU A 91 -10.50 3.27 -14.09
CA GLU A 91 -11.92 3.16 -13.75
C GLU A 91 -12.16 3.84 -12.40
N THR A 92 -13.23 4.62 -12.29
CA THR A 92 -13.54 5.37 -11.07
C THR A 92 -14.82 4.86 -10.43
N TYR A 93 -14.76 4.60 -9.13
CA TYR A 93 -15.83 4.05 -8.32
C TYR A 93 -16.07 4.91 -7.09
N LEU A 94 -17.31 4.91 -6.60
CA LEU A 94 -17.64 5.44 -5.29
C LEU A 94 -17.79 4.24 -4.36
N THR A 95 -16.96 4.15 -3.31
CA THR A 95 -16.95 3.01 -2.39
C THR A 95 -16.98 3.46 -0.94
N ASP A 96 -17.78 2.78 -0.13
CA ASP A 96 -17.81 2.99 1.32
C ASP A 96 -16.80 2.06 2.04
N GLN A 97 -16.15 1.14 1.32
CA GLN A 97 -15.16 0.23 1.85
C GLN A 97 -13.85 0.32 1.06
N LYS A 98 -12.75 0.63 1.75
CA LYS A 98 -11.42 0.32 1.23
C LYS A 98 -11.26 -1.19 1.24
N GLN A 99 -10.84 -1.79 0.13
CA GLN A 99 -10.47 -3.19 0.15
C GLN A 99 -9.23 -3.35 1.04
N ASN A 100 -9.43 -3.70 2.32
CA ASN A 100 -8.37 -4.20 3.19
C ASN A 100 -7.96 -5.60 2.75
N SER A 101 -7.49 -5.74 1.51
CA SER A 101 -6.74 -6.92 1.14
C SER A 101 -5.34 -6.76 1.73
N PRO A 102 -4.82 -7.76 2.48
CA PRO A 102 -3.45 -7.69 2.97
C PRO A 102 -2.53 -7.49 1.75
N PRO A 103 -1.58 -6.53 1.79
CA PRO A 103 -0.75 -6.26 0.64
C PRO A 103 -0.07 -7.56 0.19
N PRO A 104 -0.10 -7.88 -1.11
CA PRO A 104 0.55 -9.08 -1.59
C PRO A 104 2.03 -8.98 -1.25
N GLN A 105 2.57 -10.09 -0.78
CA GLN A 105 3.96 -10.22 -0.41
C GLN A 105 4.82 -9.96 -1.65
N GLN A 106 5.38 -8.75 -1.75
CA GLN A 106 6.20 -8.38 -2.89
C GLN A 106 7.62 -8.91 -2.62
N GLN A 107 8.07 -9.84 -3.47
CA GLN A 107 9.44 -10.32 -3.44
C GLN A 107 10.32 -9.39 -4.30
N ILE A 108 11.18 -8.61 -3.66
CA ILE A 108 12.22 -7.82 -4.34
C ILE A 108 13.54 -8.59 -4.22
N GLY A 109 13.90 -9.32 -5.29
CA GLY A 109 15.07 -10.19 -5.30
C GLY A 109 14.95 -11.33 -4.29
N ARG A 110 15.75 -11.29 -3.22
CA ARG A 110 15.70 -12.28 -2.11
C ARG A 110 14.93 -11.82 -0.87
N PHE A 111 14.35 -10.62 -0.90
CA PHE A 111 13.66 -10.04 0.24
C PHE A 111 12.15 -10.08 0.01
N ILE A 112 11.42 -10.61 0.99
CA ILE A 112 9.95 -10.62 1.00
C ILE A 112 9.50 -9.45 1.86
N LEU A 113 8.81 -8.47 1.26
CA LEU A 113 8.07 -7.46 2.00
C LEU A 113 6.77 -8.09 2.48
N ALA A 114 6.78 -8.64 3.70
CA ALA A 114 5.55 -9.08 4.33
C ALA A 114 4.70 -7.85 4.73
N PRO A 115 3.36 -7.95 4.69
CA PRO A 115 2.49 -6.94 5.30
C PRO A 115 3.00 -6.64 6.70
N SER A 116 3.19 -5.35 7.00
CA SER A 116 3.64 -4.89 8.31
C SER A 116 2.57 -5.22 9.34
N GLN A 117 2.58 -6.44 9.86
CA GLN A 117 1.87 -6.76 11.07
C GLN A 117 2.48 -5.86 12.15
N PRO A 118 1.67 -5.06 12.87
CA PRO A 118 2.18 -4.28 13.98
C PRO A 118 2.88 -5.25 14.92
N LEU A 119 4.13 -4.94 15.26
CA LEU A 119 4.94 -5.78 16.15
C LEU A 119 4.15 -6.04 17.43
N SER A 120 4.11 -7.29 17.87
CA SER A 120 3.45 -7.64 19.12
C SER A 120 4.13 -6.89 20.28
N ALA A 121 3.40 -6.67 21.38
CA ALA A 121 3.96 -6.01 22.56
C ALA A 121 5.23 -6.71 23.07
N GLU A 122 5.31 -8.04 22.89
CA GLU A 122 6.48 -8.85 23.21
C GLU A 122 7.67 -8.55 22.28
N GLN A 123 7.45 -8.44 20.97
CA GLN A 123 8.49 -8.08 20.01
C GLN A 123 9.01 -6.65 20.26
N ILE A 124 8.12 -5.72 20.60
CA ILE A 124 8.50 -4.34 20.96
C ILE A 124 9.33 -4.33 22.25
N ALA A 125 8.96 -5.14 23.25
CA ALA A 125 9.73 -5.27 24.49
C ALA A 125 11.12 -5.89 24.23
N LEU A 126 11.21 -6.85 23.31
CA LEU A 126 12.47 -7.47 22.91
C LEU A 126 13.40 -6.47 22.22
N LEU A 127 12.87 -5.65 21.30
CA LEU A 127 13.61 -4.60 20.62
C LEU A 127 14.11 -3.53 21.59
N ARG A 128 13.28 -3.10 22.55
CA ARG A 128 13.71 -2.16 23.61
C ARG A 128 14.84 -2.75 24.44
N SER A 129 14.69 -3.99 24.88
CA SER A 129 15.73 -4.72 25.61
C SER A 129 17.05 -4.83 24.82
N TRP A 130 16.97 -5.01 23.50
CA TRP A 130 18.13 -5.04 22.60
C TRP A 130 18.83 -3.69 22.44
N ILE A 131 18.06 -2.60 22.39
CA ILE A 131 18.58 -1.23 22.31
C ILE A 131 19.27 -0.88 23.64
N ASP A 132 18.64 -1.20 24.76
CA ASP A 132 19.15 -0.92 26.10
C ASP A 132 20.44 -1.71 26.42
N GLN A 133 20.61 -2.89 25.82
CA GLN A 133 21.82 -3.71 25.94
C GLN A 133 22.95 -3.31 24.98
N GLY A 134 22.73 -2.29 24.15
CA GLY A 134 23.77 -1.73 23.28
C GLY A 134 24.21 -2.67 22.15
N ALA A 135 23.26 -3.31 21.48
CA ALA A 135 23.44 -4.06 20.22
C ALA A 135 24.73 -4.91 20.13
N LYS A 136 25.11 -5.59 21.21
CA LYS A 136 26.27 -6.48 21.27
C LYS A 136 25.83 -7.92 21.43
N GLY A 137 25.72 -8.62 20.29
CA GLY A 137 25.93 -10.07 20.22
C GLY A 137 24.69 -10.96 20.09
N GLU A 138 24.68 -11.71 18.99
CA GLU A 138 24.13 -13.06 18.76
C GLU A 138 22.80 -13.43 19.43
N VAL A 139 21.73 -13.48 18.61
CA VAL A 139 20.54 -14.24 18.96
C VAL A 139 20.91 -15.73 18.99
N LYS A 140 21.12 -16.29 20.19
CA LYS A 140 21.02 -17.73 20.39
C LYS A 140 19.60 -18.14 20.04
N SER A 141 19.48 -18.72 18.84
CA SER A 141 18.33 -19.48 18.37
C SER A 141 17.82 -20.41 19.47
N ALA A 142 16.72 -20.01 20.09
CA ALA A 142 15.82 -20.93 20.76
C ALA A 142 14.41 -20.53 20.32
N LEU A 143 13.86 -21.35 19.42
CA LEU A 143 12.46 -21.39 18.97
C LEU A 143 12.07 -20.43 17.83
N ALA A 144 12.51 -20.76 16.61
CA ALA A 144 11.60 -21.22 15.57
C ALA A 144 12.41 -21.90 14.45
N GLN A 145 12.13 -23.17 14.19
CA GLN A 145 12.66 -23.88 13.04
C GLN A 145 12.24 -23.16 11.75
N ILE A 146 13.16 -22.39 11.17
CA ILE A 146 13.08 -22.03 9.76
C ILE A 146 13.48 -23.30 9.01
N ASN A 147 12.49 -23.97 8.42
CA ASN A 147 12.70 -25.13 7.57
C ASN A 147 13.38 -24.65 6.27
N TRP A 148 14.70 -24.80 6.21
CA TRP A 148 15.45 -24.66 4.98
C TRP A 148 15.43 -26.01 4.27
N GLN A 149 14.81 -26.09 3.10
CA GLN A 149 15.05 -27.17 2.15
C GLN A 149 15.95 -26.63 1.02
N PRO A 150 16.98 -27.39 0.60
CA PRO A 150 17.90 -27.00 -0.47
C PRO A 150 17.26 -27.00 -1.85
#